data_AF-A0A9W3TIW8-F1
#
_entry.id   AF-A0A9W3TIW8-F1
#
_cell.length_a   1.000
_cell.length_b   1.000
_cell.length_c   1.000
_cell.angle_alpha   90.00
_cell.angle_beta   90.00
_cell.angle_gamma   90.00
#
_symmetry.space_group_name_H-M   'P 1'
#
loop_
_entity.id
_entity.type
_entity.pdbx_description
1 polymer ?
#
loop_
_entity_poly.entity_id
_entity_poly.type
_entity_poly.pdbx_seq_one_letter_code
_entity_poly.pdbx_strand_id
1 'polypeptide(L)'
;MPKKRYKQKKMKLYHINNGWCGASEICVIAENEWRARKIAEKHFKEEAKSDYGNYGDVYWTRLNVYLESEDTTKESIAVIPS
;
A
#
# COMPACT_ATOMS: atom_id res chain seq x y z
N MET A 1 -37.72 -3.36 4.26
CA MET A 1 -36.59 -2.85 3.44
C MET A 1 -35.65 -4.01 3.11
N PRO A 2 -35.32 -4.29 1.84
CA PRO A 2 -34.34 -5.32 1.53
C PRO A 2 -32.96 -4.84 2.00
N LYS A 3 -32.37 -5.56 2.96
CA LYS A 3 -30.98 -5.32 3.36
C LYS A 3 -30.10 -5.63 2.14
N LYS A 4 -29.52 -4.59 1.52
CA LYS A 4 -28.51 -4.76 0.47
C LYS A 4 -27.39 -5.63 1.07
N ARG A 5 -27.30 -6.89 0.64
CA ARG A 5 -26.15 -7.74 0.95
C ARG A 5 -24.99 -7.20 0.11
N TYR A 6 -24.19 -6.33 0.72
CA TYR A 6 -22.91 -5.95 0.15
C TYR A 6 -22.10 -7.24 0.02
N LYS A 7 -21.81 -7.67 -1.20
CA LYS A 7 -20.88 -8.77 -1.44
C LYS A 7 -19.56 -8.32 -0.83
N GLN A 8 -19.14 -8.98 0.24
CA GLN A 8 -17.83 -8.78 0.82
C GLN A 8 -16.83 -9.07 -0.29
N LYS A 9 -16.16 -8.02 -0.77
CA LYS A 9 -15.10 -8.18 -1.75
C LYS A 9 -13.92 -8.80 -1.00
N LYS A 10 -13.39 -9.90 -1.54
CA LYS A 10 -12.16 -10.49 -1.00
C LYS A 10 -11.05 -9.45 -1.13
N MET A 11 -10.48 -9.07 -0.01
CA MET A 11 -9.33 -8.18 0.02
C MET A 11 -8.09 -9.03 0.30
N LYS A 12 -6.96 -8.58 -0.24
CA LYS A 12 -5.64 -9.17 -0.07
C LYS A 12 -4.73 -8.15 0.61
N LEU A 13 -3.82 -8.63 1.44
CA LEU A 13 -2.77 -7.82 2.06
C LEU A 13 -1.54 -7.84 1.17
N TYR A 14 -1.02 -6.66 0.84
CA TYR A 14 0.20 -6.49 0.08
C TYR A 14 1.22 -5.73 0.92
N HIS A 15 2.42 -6.27 1.01
CA HIS A 15 3.58 -5.59 1.56
C HIS A 15 4.32 -4.88 0.42
N ILE A 16 4.60 -3.58 0.58
CA ILE A 16 5.15 -2.74 -0.49
C ILE A 16 6.34 -1.95 0.04
N ASN A 17 7.47 -2.05 -0.65
CA ASN A 17 8.71 -1.35 -0.32
C ASN A 17 9.22 -0.60 -1.57
N ASN A 18 9.77 0.59 -1.38
CA ASN A 18 10.31 1.44 -2.44
C ASN A 18 11.79 1.15 -2.83
N GLY A 19 12.42 0.14 -2.22
CA GLY A 19 13.75 -0.35 -2.56
C GLY A 19 14.92 0.58 -2.20
N TRP A 20 14.66 1.66 -1.48
CA TRP A 20 15.69 2.59 -1.02
C TRP A 20 16.16 2.22 0.40
N CYS A 21 17.48 2.26 0.63
CA CYS A 21 18.10 2.00 1.94
C CYS A 21 17.63 3.07 2.94
N GLY A 22 16.57 2.74 3.70
CA GLY A 22 15.86 3.70 4.57
C GLY A 22 14.46 3.28 4.99
N ALA A 23 13.92 2.18 4.45
CA ALA A 23 12.81 1.40 5.03
C ALA A 23 11.42 2.08 5.10
N SER A 24 11.01 2.79 4.05
CA SER A 24 9.58 3.09 3.88
C SER A 24 8.88 1.82 3.36
N GLU A 25 8.49 0.94 4.28
CA GLU A 25 7.66 -0.24 4.02
C GLU A 25 6.23 0.03 4.44
N ILE A 26 5.26 -0.32 3.59
CA ILE A 26 3.85 -0.16 3.90
C ILE A 26 3.08 -1.44 3.58
N CYS A 27 2.12 -1.76 4.43
CA CYS A 27 1.15 -2.82 4.18
C CYS A 27 -0.17 -2.20 3.68
N VAL A 28 -0.62 -2.62 2.49
CA VAL A 28 -1.83 -2.13 1.84
C VAL A 28 -2.82 -3.27 1.66
N ILE A 29 -4.07 -3.04 2.10
CA ILE A 29 -5.15 -3.98 1.84
C ILE A 29 -5.94 -3.51 0.62
N ALA A 30 -6.00 -4.37 -0.39
CA ALA A 30 -6.64 -4.06 -1.66
C ALA A 30 -7.21 -5.31 -2.33
N GLU A 31 -8.14 -5.09 -3.25
CA GLU A 31 -8.74 -6.16 -4.07
C GLU A 31 -7.71 -6.86 -4.96
N ASN A 32 -6.68 -6.15 -5.41
CA ASN A 32 -5.63 -6.66 -6.30
C ASN A 32 -4.34 -5.84 -6.19
N GLU A 33 -3.26 -6.39 -6.73
CA GLU A 33 -1.91 -5.81 -6.69
C GLU A 33 -1.87 -4.42 -7.33
N TRP A 34 -2.56 -4.22 -8.46
CA TRP A 34 -2.60 -2.92 -9.15
C TRP A 34 -3.16 -1.82 -8.25
N ARG A 35 -4.22 -2.12 -7.52
CA ARG A 35 -4.86 -1.18 -6.61
C ARG A 35 -4.00 -0.93 -5.38
N ALA A 36 -3.32 -1.97 -4.87
CA ALA A 36 -2.36 -1.82 -3.79
C ALA A 36 -1.18 -0.91 -4.19
N ARG A 37 -0.61 -1.14 -5.38
CA ARG A 37 0.47 -0.35 -5.95
C ARG A 37 0.10 1.11 -6.11
N LYS A 38 -1.11 1.41 -6.60
CA LYS A 38 -1.57 2.79 -6.78
C LYS A 38 -1.74 3.54 -5.46
N ILE A 39 -2.20 2.85 -4.42
CA ILE A 39 -2.30 3.41 -3.06
C ILE A 39 -0.90 3.70 -2.52
N ALA A 40 0.00 2.72 -2.64
CA ALA A 40 1.39 2.88 -2.20
C ALA A 40 2.14 3.99 -2.93
N GLU A 41 1.98 4.07 -4.26
CA GLU A 41 2.58 5.12 -5.07
C GLU A 41 2.14 6.51 -4.62
N LYS A 42 0.85 6.68 -4.29
CA LYS A 42 0.35 7.95 -3.77
C LYS A 42 0.98 8.26 -2.40
N HIS A 43 1.06 7.27 -1.51
CA HIS A 43 1.64 7.44 -0.18
C HIS A 43 3.12 7.85 -0.26
N PHE A 44 3.93 7.10 -1.01
CA PHE A 44 5.35 7.41 -1.19
C PHE A 44 5.59 8.73 -1.93
N LYS A 45 4.69 9.14 -2.83
CA LYS A 45 4.74 10.48 -3.45
C LYS A 45 4.50 11.60 -2.44
N GLU A 46 3.56 11.41 -1.51
CA GLU A 46 3.26 12.38 -0.45
C GLU A 46 4.40 12.44 0.57
N GLU A 47 4.94 11.29 0.98
CA GLU A 47 6.11 11.16 1.86
C GLU A 47 7.36 11.80 1.24
N ALA A 48 7.66 11.50 -0.02
CA ALA A 48 8.80 12.08 -0.72
C ALA A 48 8.68 13.60 -0.91
N LYS A 49 7.46 14.13 -1.10
CA LYS A 49 7.22 15.58 -1.14
C LYS A 49 7.45 16.25 0.21
N SER A 50 7.12 15.57 1.30
CA SER A 50 7.38 16.03 2.67
C SER A 50 8.89 16.06 2.95
N ASP A 51 9.58 14.96 2.65
CA ASP A 51 10.92 14.72 3.20
C ASP A 51 12.08 15.09 2.25
N TYR A 52 11.86 15.05 0.93
CA TYR A 52 12.93 15.17 -0.07
C TYR A 52 12.71 16.26 -1.14
N GLY A 53 11.61 17.01 -1.08
CA GLY A 53 11.34 18.11 -2.01
C GLY A 53 11.44 17.70 -3.49
N ASN A 54 12.23 18.41 -4.29
CA ASN A 54 12.39 18.18 -5.74
C ASN A 54 13.18 16.90 -6.12
N TYR A 55 13.74 16.16 -5.15
CA TYR A 55 14.42 14.87 -5.41
C TYR A 55 13.50 13.66 -5.25
N GLY A 56 12.21 13.88 -4.91
CA GLY A 56 11.26 12.81 -4.60
C GLY A 56 10.88 11.91 -5.78
N ASP A 57 11.13 12.30 -7.03
CA ASP A 57 10.69 11.53 -8.20
C ASP A 57 11.41 10.20 -8.40
N VAL A 58 12.63 10.04 -7.86
CA VAL A 58 13.36 8.77 -7.92
C VAL A 58 12.95 7.83 -6.76
N TYR A 59 12.31 8.37 -5.72
CA TYR A 59 12.00 7.66 -4.48
C TYR A 59 10.84 6.65 -4.62
N TRP A 60 9.89 6.87 -5.53
CA TRP A 60 8.69 6.04 -5.67
C TRP A 60 8.62 5.25 -6.99
N THR A 61 9.64 5.33 -7.84
CA THR A 61 9.62 4.73 -9.19
C THR A 61 9.86 3.22 -9.22
N ARG A 62 10.40 2.64 -8.13
CA ARG A 62 10.69 1.21 -8.01
C ARG A 62 10.00 0.59 -6.79
N LEU A 63 8.69 0.43 -6.88
CA LEU A 63 7.91 -0.28 -5.86
C LEU A 63 8.01 -1.79 -6.07
N ASN A 64 8.47 -2.48 -5.03
CA ASN A 64 8.38 -3.92 -4.90
C ASN A 64 7.09 -4.25 -4.15
N VAL A 65 6.23 -5.07 -4.74
CA VAL A 65 4.93 -5.46 -4.16
C VAL A 65 4.96 -6.96 -3.92
N TYR A 66 4.69 -7.37 -2.68
CA TYR A 66 4.62 -8.75 -2.25
C TYR A 66 3.22 -9.02 -1.70
N LEU A 67 2.63 -10.14 -2.11
CA LEU A 67 1.37 -10.60 -1.53
C LEU A 67 1.66 -11.27 -0.19
N GLU A 68 1.16 -10.68 0.89
CA GLU A 68 1.39 -11.15 2.25
C GLU A 68 0.25 -12.04 2.74
N SER A 69 -1.00 -11.76 2.33
CA SER A 69 -2.15 -12.60 2.64
C SER A 69 -3.26 -12.50 1.60
N GLU A 70 -3.87 -13.64 1.27
CA GLU A 70 -4.97 -13.73 0.30
C GLU A 70 -6.36 -13.44 0.87
N ASP A 71 -6.50 -13.38 2.19
CA ASP A 71 -7.80 -13.29 2.85
C ASP A 71 -7.73 -12.34 4.06
N THR A 72 -7.72 -11.03 3.76
CA THR A 72 -7.96 -10.02 4.78
C THR A 72 -9.42 -9.59 4.74
N THR A 73 -10.18 -9.94 5.77
CA THR A 73 -11.61 -9.54 5.89
C THR A 73 -11.78 -8.13 6.47
N LYS A 74 -10.67 -7.45 6.82
CA LYS A 74 -10.64 -6.10 7.40
C LYS A 74 -9.47 -5.29 6.84
N GLU A 75 -9.75 -4.11 6.29
CA GLU A 75 -8.76 -3.11 5.89
C GLU A 75 -8.09 -2.51 7.15
N SER A 76 -6.84 -2.84 7.41
CA SER A 76 -5.92 -2.25 8.37
C SER A 76 -4.57 -1.94 7.71
N ILE A 77 -4.06 -0.73 7.91
CA ILE A 77 -2.66 -0.39 7.65
C ILE A 77 -1.90 -0.74 8.94
N ALA A 78 -0.99 -1.72 8.87
CA ALA A 78 -0.09 -2.03 9.97
C ALA A 78 1.24 -1.30 9.71
N VAL A 79 1.52 -0.27 10.51
CA VAL A 79 2.85 0.32 10.58
C VAL A 79 3.64 -0.52 11.59
N ILE A 80 4.70 -1.18 11.15
CA ILE A 80 5.58 -1.95 12.03
C ILE A 80 6.44 -0.92 12.79
N PRO A 81 6.38 -0.84 14.13
CA PRO A 81 7.24 0.06 14.88
C PRO A 81 8.68 -0.48 14.82
N SER A 82 9.60 0.41 14.45
CA SER A 82 11.06 0.22 14.46
C SER A 82 11.62 0.04 15.86
#